data_AF-L0K2Q7-F1
#
_entry.id   AF-L0K2Q7-F1
#
_cell.length_a   1.000
_cell.length_b   1.000
_cell.length_c   1.000
_cell.angle_alpha   90.00
_cell.angle_beta   90.00
_cell.angle_gamma   90.00
#
_symmetry.space_group_name_H-M   'P 1'
#
loop_
_entity.id
_entity.type
_entity.pdbx_description
1 polymer ?
#
loop_
_entity_poly.entity_id
_entity_poly.type
_entity_poly.pdbx_seq_one_letter_code
_entity_poly.pdbx_strand_id
1 'polypeptide(L)' 'MSTSEQKLAVSEELAIPEELGSSQAKLVYLALLELGDATATELQQLLGLSKLTLLPILSELVADGLADYEQGTYVSR' A
#
# COMPACT_ATOMS: atom_id res chain seq x y z
N MET A 1 15.39 32.85 -2.04
CA MET A 1 14.23 32.37 -2.83
C MET A 1 14.80 31.35 -3.80
N SER A 2 14.58 30.04 -3.81
CA SER A 2 13.56 29.20 -3.22
C SER A 2 14.17 27.80 -3.11
N THR A 3 14.61 27.38 -1.92
CA THR A 3 14.85 25.96 -1.62
C THR A 3 13.61 25.49 -0.89
N SER A 4 12.62 24.92 -1.59
CA SER A 4 11.53 24.08 -1.03
C SER A 4 10.49 23.70 -2.09
N GLU A 5 10.87 23.00 -3.16
CA GLU A 5 9.89 22.31 -4.03
C GLU A 5 10.39 20.92 -4.43
N GLN A 6 10.91 20.16 -3.46
CA GLN A 6 11.04 18.70 -3.57
C GLN A 6 10.00 18.06 -2.67
N LYS A 7 8.74 18.13 -3.08
CA LYS A 7 7.64 17.37 -2.49
C LYS A 7 6.77 16.95 -3.66
N LEU A 8 6.52 15.66 -3.81
CA LEU A 8 5.46 15.00 -4.63
C LEU A 8 5.80 14.29 -5.95
N ALA A 9 6.98 14.39 -6.58
CA ALA A 9 7.16 13.75 -7.90
C ALA A 9 7.18 12.20 -7.90
N VAL A 10 7.42 11.52 -6.78
CA VAL A 10 7.45 10.04 -6.74
C VAL A 10 6.05 9.40 -6.75
N SER A 11 5.01 10.12 -6.31
CA SER A 11 3.67 9.51 -6.15
C SER A 11 2.90 9.46 -7.47
N GLU A 12 3.11 10.42 -8.37
CA GLU A 12 2.44 10.50 -9.68
C GLU A 12 2.93 9.42 -10.66
N GLU A 13 4.18 9.00 -10.56
CA GLU A 13 4.74 7.96 -11.45
C GLU A 13 4.34 6.53 -11.02
N LEU A 14 3.91 6.35 -9.76
CA LEU A 14 3.56 5.06 -9.19
C LEU A 14 2.04 4.81 -9.06
N ALA A 15 1.19 5.63 -9.69
CA ALA A 15 -0.27 5.51 -9.66
C ALA A 15 -0.84 5.26 -8.23
N ILE A 16 -0.23 5.89 -7.23
CA ILE A 16 -0.62 5.68 -5.83
C ILE A 16 -1.82 6.57 -5.54
N PRO A 17 -2.94 6.01 -5.01
CA PRO A 17 -4.11 6.80 -4.66
C PRO A 17 -3.78 7.91 -3.64
N GLU A 18 -4.25 9.14 -3.90
CA GLU A 18 -3.99 10.29 -3.03
C GLU A 18 -4.74 10.20 -1.70
N GLU A 19 -5.86 9.49 -1.67
CA GLU A 19 -6.69 9.22 -0.49
C GLU A 19 -5.94 8.42 0.59
N LEU A 20 -4.85 7.72 0.23
CA LEU A 20 -3.98 7.05 1.19
C LEU A 20 -3.15 8.07 1.98
N GLY A 21 -3.72 8.58 3.07
CA GLY A 21 -3.07 9.59 3.92
C GLY A 21 -1.83 9.10 4.68
N SER A 22 -1.68 7.78 4.87
CA SER A 22 -0.58 7.17 5.63
C SER A 22 0.53 6.67 4.71
N SER A 23 1.78 7.05 4.98
CA SER A 23 2.96 6.50 4.28
C SER A 23 3.07 4.98 4.39
N GLN A 24 2.55 4.38 5.47
CA GLN A 24 2.52 2.92 5.62
C GLN A 24 1.49 2.28 4.68
N ALA A 25 0.30 2.87 4.54
CA ALA A 25 -0.70 2.41 3.57
C ALA A 25 -0.19 2.56 2.13
N LYS A 26 0.44 3.71 1.86
CA LYS A 26 1.51 3.96 0.88
C LYS A 26 2.21 2.71 0.37
N LEU A 27 3.05 2.23 1.27
CA LEU A 27 4.02 1.19 1.03
C LEU A 27 3.35 -0.19 0.87
N VAL A 28 2.28 -0.45 1.61
CA VAL A 28 1.51 -1.71 1.49
C VAL A 28 0.84 -1.79 0.12
N TYR A 29 0.21 -0.72 -0.34
CA TYR A 29 -0.41 -0.66 -1.67
C TYR A 29 0.63 -0.87 -2.78
N LEU A 30 1.77 -0.18 -2.71
CA LEU A 30 2.86 -0.37 -3.66
C LEU A 30 3.39 -1.81 -3.68
N ALA A 31 3.52 -2.45 -2.51
CA ALA A 31 3.95 -3.83 -2.45
C ALA A 31 2.97 -4.78 -3.15
N LEU A 32 1.66 -4.53 -3.02
CA LEU A 32 0.63 -5.27 -3.76
C LEU A 32 0.74 -5.03 -5.28
N LEU A 33 0.95 -3.78 -5.69
CA LEU A 33 1.10 -3.43 -7.10
C LEU A 33 2.30 -4.16 -7.75
N GLU A 34 3.40 -4.27 -7.03
CA GLU A 34 4.62 -4.95 -7.51
C GLU A 34 4.54 -6.49 -7.44
N LEU A 35 3.86 -7.04 -6.42
CA LEU A 35 3.74 -8.50 -6.24
C LEU A 35 2.59 -9.12 -7.05
N GLY A 36 1.54 -8.35 -7.35
CA GLY A 36 0.25 -8.88 -7.79
C GLY A 36 -0.50 -9.49 -6.60
N ASP A 37 -0.53 -10.83 -6.53
CA ASP A 37 -1.20 -11.56 -5.46
C ASP A 37 -0.25 -11.84 -4.30
N ALA A 38 -0.59 -11.38 -3.10
CA ALA A 38 0.24 -11.62 -1.91
C ALA A 38 -0.60 -11.93 -0.67
N THR A 39 -0.12 -12.86 0.17
CA THR A 39 -0.69 -13.10 1.50
C THR A 39 -0.24 -12.04 2.50
N ALA A 40 -1.00 -11.85 3.58
CA ALA A 40 -0.59 -10.98 4.68
C ALA A 40 0.74 -11.42 5.34
N THR A 41 1.12 -12.70 5.22
CA THR A 41 2.40 -13.19 5.75
C THR A 41 3.56 -12.78 4.85
N GLU A 42 3.41 -12.87 3.53
CA GLU A 42 4.44 -12.43 2.57
C GLU A 42 4.67 -10.92 2.66
N LEU A 43 3.59 -10.13 2.72
CA LEU A 43 3.67 -8.70 2.93
C LEU A 43 4.34 -8.34 4.27
N GLN A 44 4.04 -9.06 5.35
CA GLN A 44 4.72 -8.87 6.63
C GLN A 44 6.24 -9.12 6.50
N GLN A 45 6.65 -10.20 5.83
CA GLN A 45 8.07 -10.53 5.67
C GLN A 45 8.79 -9.50 4.81
N LEU A 46 8.15 -9.05 3.72
CA LEU A 46 8.70 -8.06 2.81
C LEU A 46 8.85 -6.69 3.47
N LEU A 47 7.81 -6.24 4.18
CA LEU A 47 7.73 -4.87 4.70
C LEU A 47 8.23 -4.73 6.14
N GLY A 48 8.47 -5.85 6.83
CA GLY A 48 8.83 -5.86 8.26
C GLY A 48 7.73 -5.32 9.18
N LEU A 49 6.49 -5.24 8.69
CA LEU A 49 5.36 -4.73 9.46
C LEU A 49 4.73 -5.83 10.31
N SER A 50 4.32 -5.48 11.52
CA SER A 50 3.57 -6.41 12.37
C SER A 50 2.20 -6.70 11.74
N LYS A 51 1.66 -7.92 11.92
CA LYS A 51 0.29 -8.23 11.47
C LYS A 51 -0.76 -7.32 12.12
N LEU A 52 -0.52 -6.85 13.34
CA LEU A 52 -1.41 -5.90 14.02
C LEU A 52 -1.46 -4.53 13.32
N THR A 53 -0.40 -4.16 12.60
CA THR A 53 -0.36 -2.94 11.77
C THR A 53 -0.86 -3.23 10.36
N LEU A 54 -0.45 -4.35 9.78
CA LEU A 54 -0.70 -4.68 8.39
C LEU A 54 -2.17 -5.05 8.11
N LEU A 55 -2.80 -5.84 8.99
CA LEU A 55 -4.18 -6.32 8.76
C LEU A 55 -5.21 -5.18 8.76
N PRO A 56 -5.14 -4.16 9.65
CA PRO A 56 -6.01 -3.00 9.54
C PRO A 56 -5.85 -2.24 8.22
N ILE A 57 -4.60 -1.99 7.79
CA ILE A 57 -4.31 -1.32 6.51
C ILE A 57 -4.90 -2.11 5.33
N LEU A 58 -4.69 -3.43 5.29
CA LEU A 58 -5.26 -4.28 4.23
C LEU A 58 -6.79 -4.27 4.25
N SER A 59 -7.40 -4.21 5.43
CA SER A 59 -8.86 -4.11 5.56
C SER A 59 -9.38 -2.77 5.05
N GLU A 60 -8.67 -1.67 5.33
CA GLU A 60 -8.99 -0.34 4.80
C GLU A 60 -8.86 -0.31 3.27
N LEU A 61 -7.76 -0.83 2.70
CA LEU A 61 -7.59 -0.90 1.24
C LEU A 61 -8.72 -1.68 0.55
N VAL A 62 -9.18 -2.78 1.15
CA VAL A 62 -10.31 -3.54 0.62
C VAL A 62 -11.63 -2.77 0.77
N ALA A 63 -11.85 -2.12 1.91
CA ALA A 63 -13.06 -1.32 2.15
C ALA A 63 -13.16 -0.12 1.19
N ASP A 64 -12.02 0.49 0.87
CA ASP A 64 -11.90 1.63 -0.05
C ASP A 64 -11.88 1.20 -1.53
N GLY A 65 -11.91 -0.11 -1.81
CA GLY A 65 -11.90 -0.65 -3.17
C GLY A 65 -10.55 -0.56 -3.89
N LEU A 66 -9.47 -0.31 -3.14
CA LEU A 66 -8.09 -0.21 -3.62
C LEU A 66 -7.38 -1.57 -3.67
N ALA A 67 -7.94 -2.58 -3.02
CA ALA A 67 -7.48 -3.95 -3.11
C ALA A 67 -8.65 -4.93 -3.10
N ASP A 68 -8.48 -6.09 -3.70
CA ASP A 68 -9.37 -7.24 -3.52
C ASP A 68 -8.74 -8.24 -2.55
N TYR A 69 -9.59 -9.02 -1.88
CA TYR A 69 -9.18 -10.16 -1.05
C TYR A 69 -9.93 -11.40 -1.48
N GLU A 70 -9.21 -12.38 -2.03
CA GLU A 70 -9.76 -13.65 -2.47
C GLU A 70 -8.83 -14.79 -2.10
N GLN A 71 -9.38 -15.93 -1.66
CA GLN A 71 -8.62 -17.16 -1.38
C GLN A 71 -7.41 -17.01 -0.43
N GLY A 72 -7.40 -15.98 0.43
CA GLY A 72 -6.29 -15.74 1.38
C GLY A 72 -5.20 -14.80 0.87
N THR A 73 -5.33 -14.28 -0.35
CA THR A 73 -4.40 -13.33 -0.96
C THR A 73 -5.08 -11.98 -1.18
N TYR A 74 -4.26 -10.93 -1.19
CA TYR A 74 -4.61 -9.56 -1.51
C TYR A 74 -3.99 -9.19 -2.84
N VAL A 75 -4.70 -8.39 -3.63
CA VAL A 75 -4.24 -7.86 -4.92
C VAL A 75 -4.68 -6.41 -5.05
N SER A 76 -3.82 -5.52 -5.55
CA SER A 76 -4.19 -4.12 -5.80
C SER A 76 -5.15 -4.00 -6.99
N ARG A 77 -6.06 -3.03 -6.94
CA ARG A 77 -6.99 -2.71 -8.04
C ARG A 77 -6.48 -1.68 -9.02
#